data_AF-A0A1H2H0C0-F1
#
_entry.id   AF-A0A1H2H0C0-F1
#
_cell.length_a   1.000
_cell.length_b   1.000
_cell.length_c   1.000
_cell.angle_alpha   90.00
_cell.angle_beta   90.00
_cell.angle_gamma   90.00
#
_symmetry.space_group_name_H-M   'P 1'
#
loop_
_entity.id
_entity.type
_entity.pdbx_description
1 polymer ?
#
loop_
_entity_poly.entity_id
_entity_poly.type
_entity_poly.pdbx_seq_one_letter_code
_entity_poly.pdbx_strand_id
1 'polypeptide(L)'
;MKDALPWAEDGAGLHKTFVFDDFKAAIGFTVEVARLAEDADHHPDIDLRWNKVTLTLVTHSAGNKITEKDRSLADRIDKIPAETVALRTQGVFTLDWTA
;
A
#
# COMPACT_ATOMS: atom_id res chain seq x y z
N MET A 1 6.77 10.11 6.23
CA MET A 1 7.34 8.76 6.24
C MET A 1 8.73 8.85 6.84
N LYS A 2 9.03 8.03 7.86
CA LYS A 2 10.36 7.96 8.45
C LYS A 2 11.15 6.90 7.70
N ASP A 3 12.29 7.30 7.13
CA ASP A 3 13.34 6.46 6.53
C ASP A 3 12.85 5.08 6.07
N ALA A 4 12.23 5.02 4.89
CA ALA A 4 11.81 3.76 4.30
C ALA A 4 13.04 3.12 3.62
N LEU A 5 13.48 1.97 4.13
CA LEU A 5 14.45 1.12 3.45
C LEU A 5 13.97 0.76 2.03
N PRO A 6 14.87 0.46 1.07
CA PRO A 6 14.46 -0.02 -0.24
C PRO A 6 13.60 -1.27 -0.12
N TRP A 7 12.82 -1.57 -1.18
CA TRP A 7 12.10 -2.83 -1.28
C TRP A 7 13.08 -4.01 -1.15
N ALA A 8 12.80 -4.92 -0.23
CA ALA A 8 13.50 -6.19 -0.13
C ALA A 8 12.84 -7.20 -1.07
N GLU A 9 13.63 -8.04 -1.71
CA GLU A 9 13.16 -9.08 -2.63
C GLU A 9 13.59 -10.44 -2.11
N ASP A 10 12.63 -11.35 -1.93
CA ASP A 10 12.89 -12.75 -1.58
C ASP A 10 11.90 -13.70 -2.28
N GLY A 11 11.88 -14.98 -1.89
CA GLY A 11 11.03 -16.00 -2.50
C GLY A 11 9.52 -15.83 -2.25
N ALA A 12 9.12 -14.96 -1.31
CA ALA A 12 7.73 -14.64 -1.02
C ALA A 12 7.22 -13.40 -1.78
N GLY A 13 8.09 -12.47 -2.17
CA GLY A 13 7.71 -11.30 -2.94
C GLY A 13 8.63 -10.09 -2.78
N LEU A 14 8.11 -8.92 -3.16
CA LEU A 14 8.72 -7.64 -2.79
C LEU A 14 8.12 -7.15 -1.49
N HIS A 15 8.96 -6.78 -0.52
CA HIS A 15 8.55 -6.39 0.82
C HIS A 15 9.06 -5.02 1.19
N LYS A 16 8.20 -4.19 1.80
CA LYS A 16 8.61 -2.90 2.36
C LYS A 16 7.73 -2.49 3.52
N THR A 17 8.36 -2.00 4.58
CA THR A 17 7.65 -1.41 5.73
C THR A 17 7.80 0.11 5.70
N PHE A 18 6.66 0.80 5.66
CA PHE A 18 6.54 2.24 5.76
C PHE A 18 6.20 2.62 7.21
N VAL A 19 6.94 3.57 7.78
CA VAL A 19 6.73 4.04 9.16
C VAL A 19 6.27 5.50 9.17
N PHE A 20 5.24 5.79 9.97
CA PHE A 20 4.58 7.08 10.07
C PHE A 20 4.68 7.66 11.48
N ASP A 21 4.26 8.92 11.66
CA ASP A 21 4.24 9.56 12.98
C ASP A 21 3.09 9.06 13.86
N ASP A 22 1.93 8.77 13.25
CA ASP A 22 0.74 8.31 13.95
C ASP A 22 -0.07 7.31 13.10
N PHE A 23 -1.13 6.75 13.72
CA PHE A 23 -2.04 5.81 13.06
C PHE A 23 -2.83 6.46 11.92
N LYS A 24 -3.17 7.75 12.01
CA LYS A 24 -3.96 8.46 11.00
C LYS A 24 -3.20 8.61 9.69
N ALA A 25 -1.91 8.91 9.76
CA ALA A 25 -1.04 8.94 8.59
C ALA A 25 -0.86 7.54 7.99
N ALA A 26 -0.72 6.50 8.82
CA ALA A 26 -0.60 5.13 8.34
C ALA A 26 -1.85 4.64 7.59
N ILE A 27 -3.05 4.88 8.15
CA ILE A 27 -4.30 4.50 7.46
C ILE A 27 -4.53 5.33 6.18
N GLY A 28 -4.18 6.62 6.17
CA GLY A 28 -4.27 7.47 4.99
C GLY A 28 -3.41 6.96 3.84
N PHE A 29 -2.18 6.52 4.14
CA PHE A 29 -1.32 5.85 3.17
C PHE A 29 -1.92 4.54 2.67
N THR A 30 -2.44 3.69 3.57
CA THR A 30 -3.08 2.42 3.19
C THR A 30 -4.25 2.62 2.22
N VAL A 31 -5.05 3.68 2.40
CA VAL A 31 -6.16 4.00 1.48
C VAL A 31 -5.65 4.34 0.08
N GLU A 32 -4.57 5.13 -0.05
CA GLU A 32 -3.98 5.39 -1.37
C GLU A 32 -3.37 4.14 -2.00
N VAL A 33 -2.73 3.27 -1.20
CA VAL A 33 -2.24 1.96 -1.69
C VAL A 33 -3.39 1.13 -2.24
N ALA A 34 -4.52 1.05 -1.53
CA ALA A 34 -5.72 0.32 -1.98
C ALA A 34 -6.26 0.90 -3.30
N ARG A 35 -6.30 2.23 -3.43
CA ARG A 35 -6.71 2.90 -4.67
C ARG A 35 -5.78 2.56 -5.85
N LEU A 36 -4.46 2.62 -5.64
CA LEU A 36 -3.48 2.28 -6.67
C LEU A 36 -3.53 0.80 -7.07
N ALA A 37 -3.77 -0.08 -6.10
CA ALA A 37 -3.91 -1.53 -6.29
C ALA A 37 -5.16 -1.86 -7.14
N GLU A 38 -6.29 -1.21 -6.87
CA GLU A 38 -7.51 -1.38 -7.65
C GLU A 38 -7.34 -0.87 -9.09
N ASP A 39 -6.75 0.32 -9.26
CA ASP A 39 -6.39 0.86 -10.58
C ASP A 39 -5.46 -0.08 -11.36
N ALA A 40 -4.64 -0.88 -10.66
CA ALA A 40 -3.69 -1.82 -11.26
C ALA A 40 -4.29 -3.18 -11.61
N ASP A 41 -5.48 -3.51 -11.09
CA ASP A 41 -5.98 -4.89 -10.99
C ASP A 41 -4.88 -5.84 -10.47
N HIS A 42 -4.26 -5.42 -9.36
CA HIS A 42 -3.14 -6.11 -8.72
C HIS A 42 -3.04 -5.69 -7.25
N HIS A 43 -3.32 -6.61 -6.34
CA HIS A 43 -3.50 -6.29 -4.93
C HIS A 43 -2.32 -6.76 -4.07
N PRO A 44 -1.69 -5.90 -3.25
CA PRO A 44 -0.70 -6.32 -2.27
C PRO A 44 -1.35 -6.98 -1.06
N ASP A 45 -0.58 -7.79 -0.32
CA ASP A 45 -0.89 -8.05 1.08
C ASP A 45 -0.51 -6.82 1.92
N ILE A 46 -1.38 -6.43 2.84
CA ILE A 46 -1.21 -5.24 3.69
C ILE A 46 -1.29 -5.63 5.17
N ASP A 47 -0.21 -5.40 5.93
CA ASP A 47 -0.17 -5.50 7.39
C ASP A 47 -0.03 -4.09 8.00
N LEU A 48 -1.11 -3.58 8.58
CA LEU A 48 -1.15 -2.29 9.27
C LEU A 48 -1.11 -2.50 10.79
N ARG A 49 -0.03 -2.05 11.43
CA ARG A 49 0.18 -2.13 12.88
C ARG A 49 0.57 -0.78 13.46
N TRP A 50 -0.37 -0.13 14.14
CA TRP A 50 -0.19 1.23 14.65
C TRP A 50 0.29 2.18 13.54
N ASN A 51 1.52 2.65 13.59
CA ASN A 51 2.10 3.58 12.63
C ASN A 51 2.97 2.89 11.56
N LYS A 52 2.86 1.58 11.39
CA LYS A 52 3.64 0.80 10.42
C LYS A 52 2.73 0.11 9.42
N VAL A 53 3.05 0.25 8.14
CA VAL A 53 2.38 -0.45 7.03
C VAL A 53 3.43 -1.31 6.33
N THR A 54 3.30 -2.62 6.43
CA THR A 54 4.13 -3.55 5.67
C THR A 54 3.35 -4.04 4.46
N LEU A 55 3.96 -3.92 3.29
CA LEU A 55 3.40 -4.38 2.02
C LEU A 55 4.21 -5.57 1.52
N THR A 56 3.50 -6.57 0.99
CA THR A 56 4.06 -7.66 0.19
C THR A 56 3.41 -7.63 -1.18
N LEU A 57 4.22 -7.58 -2.23
CA LEU A 57 3.78 -7.65 -3.63
C LEU A 57 4.27 -8.95 -4.25
N VAL A 58 3.32 -9.77 -4.69
CA VAL A 58 3.58 -10.98 -5.45
C VAL A 58 2.43 -11.28 -6.40
N THR A 59 2.72 -11.81 -7.59
CA THR A 59 1.69 -12.22 -8.53
C THR A 59 1.24 -13.66 -8.25
N HIS A 60 0.12 -13.81 -7.54
CA HIS A 60 -0.43 -15.12 -7.16
C HIS A 60 -0.74 -16.03 -8.34
N SER A 61 -1.37 -15.49 -9.38
CA SER A 61 -1.73 -16.24 -10.59
C SER A 61 -0.53 -16.73 -11.41
N ALA A 62 0.66 -16.15 -11.18
CA ALA A 62 1.92 -16.59 -11.76
C ALA A 62 2.64 -17.65 -10.90
N GLY A 63 1.93 -18.28 -9.95
CA GLY A 63 2.47 -19.26 -9.02
C GLY A 63 3.33 -18.61 -7.92
N ASN A 64 2.85 -17.48 -7.38
CA ASN A 64 3.55 -16.68 -6.37
C ASN A 64 4.96 -16.25 -6.80
N LYS A 65 5.05 -15.68 -8.00
CA LYS A 65 6.30 -15.14 -8.54
C LYS A 65 6.23 -13.63 -8.66
N ILE A 66 7.38 -12.99 -8.47
CA ILE A 66 7.53 -11.57 -8.74
C ILE A 66 7.47 -11.35 -10.26
N THR A 67 6.59 -10.47 -10.69
CA THR A 67 6.43 -10.06 -12.09
C THR A 67 6.56 -8.54 -12.22
N GLU A 68 6.41 -8.05 -13.45
CA GLU A 68 6.38 -6.61 -13.72
C GLU A 68 5.20 -5.91 -13.05
N LYS A 69 4.07 -6.61 -12.80
CA LYS A 69 2.95 -6.03 -12.06
C LYS A 69 3.37 -5.61 -10.64
N ASP A 70 4.15 -6.46 -9.97
CA ASP A 70 4.67 -6.22 -8.63
C ASP A 70 5.61 -5.01 -8.62
N ARG A 71 6.58 -4.97 -9.55
CA ARG A 71 7.56 -3.88 -9.66
C ARG A 71 6.89 -2.54 -10.01
N SER A 72 5.95 -2.56 -10.96
CA SER A 72 5.19 -1.37 -11.37
C SER A 72 4.33 -0.81 -10.23
N LEU A 73 3.66 -1.67 -9.45
CA LEU A 73 2.89 -1.22 -8.31
C LEU A 73 3.80 -0.70 -7.17
N ALA A 74 4.93 -1.36 -6.90
CA ALA A 74 5.95 -0.88 -5.95
C ALA A 74 6.42 0.55 -6.31
N ASP A 75 6.74 0.79 -7.58
CA ASP A 75 7.17 2.10 -8.09
C ASP A 75 6.08 3.18 -7.96
N ARG A 76 4.81 2.81 -8.10
CA ARG A 76 3.67 3.72 -7.90
C ARG A 76 3.49 4.06 -6.43
N ILE A 77 3.62 3.08 -5.54
CA ILE A 77 3.51 3.24 -4.09
C ILE A 77 4.63 4.14 -3.54
N ASP A 78 5.86 3.99 -4.03
CA ASP A 78 7.00 4.81 -3.61
C ASP A 78 6.85 6.30 -3.99
N LYS A 79 5.95 6.63 -4.91
CA LYS A 79 5.62 8.00 -5.31
C LYS A 79 4.50 8.62 -4.47
N ILE A 80 3.88 7.88 -3.54
CA ILE A 80 2.89 8.44 -2.62
C ILE A 80 3.57 9.47 -1.71
N PRO A 81 3.11 10.73 -1.66
CA PRO A 81 3.69 11.74 -0.80
C PRO A 81 3.63 11.35 0.69
N ALA A 82 4.71 11.61 1.41
CA ALA A 82 4.81 11.37 2.85
C ALA A 82 3.73 12.09 3.69
N GLU A 83 3.19 13.19 3.17
CA GLU A 83 2.19 14.05 3.82
C GLU A 83 0.75 13.73 3.40
N THR A 84 0.44 12.50 3.00
CA THR A 84 -0.93 12.13 2.62
C THR A 84 -1.83 12.04 3.87
N VAL A 85 -2.22 13.21 4.39
CA VAL A 85 -3.30 13.41 5.33
C VAL A 85 -4.13 14.58 4.81
N ALA A 86 -5.07 14.25 3.95
CA ALA A 86 -6.33 14.96 3.94
C ALA A 86 -7.44 13.94 3.70
N LEU A 87 -7.83 13.24 4.77
CA LEU A 87 -9.25 12.93 4.92
C LEU A 87 -9.94 14.30 4.94
N ARG A 88 -10.26 14.82 3.77
CA ARG A 88 -11.02 16.05 3.63
C ARG A 88 -12.38 15.76 4.25
N THR A 89 -12.55 16.16 5.50
CA THR A 89 -13.85 16.25 6.14
C THR A 89 -14.63 17.39 5.47
N GLN A 90 -15.12 17.13 4.27
CA GLN A 90 -16.33 17.75 3.74
C GLN A 90 -17.06 16.70 2.90
N GLY A 91 -18.08 16.10 3.52
CA GLY A 91 -18.94 15.07 2.92
C GLY A 91 -18.82 13.73 3.63
N VAL A 92 -19.93 13.25 4.18
CA VAL A 92 -20.06 11.85 4.64
C VAL A 92 -19.94 10.97 3.41
N PHE A 93 -18.85 10.20 3.29
CA PHE A 93 -18.79 9.08 2.36
C PHE A 93 -19.58 7.93 2.98
N THR A 94 -20.81 7.71 2.53
CA THR A 94 -21.48 6.43 2.72
C THR A 94 -20.79 5.43 1.80
N LEU A 95 -19.90 4.60 2.34
CA LEU A 95 -19.51 3.37 1.68
C LEU A 95 -20.72 2.44 1.75
N ASP A 96 -21.48 2.38 0.66
CA ASP A 96 -22.53 1.38 0.49
C ASP A 96 -21.85 0.03 0.28
N TRP A 97 -21.64 -0.69 1.39
CA TRP A 97 -21.23 -2.08 1.38
C TRP A 97 -22.48 -2.94 1.16
N THR A 98 -23.01 -2.93 -0.06
CA THR A 98 -23.94 -3.96 -0.53
C THR A 98 -23.37 -4.65 -1.76
N ALA A 99 -22.72 -5.78 -1.50
CA ALA A 99 -22.52 -6.88 -2.45
C ALA A 99 -22.80 -8.19 -1.72
#